data_AF-A0A8B6HC93-F1
#
_entry.id   AF-A0A8B6HC93-F1
#
_cell.length_a   1.000
_cell.length_b   1.000
_cell.length_c   1.000
_cell.angle_alpha   90.00
_cell.angle_beta   90.00
_cell.angle_gamma   90.00
#
_symmetry.space_group_name_H-M   'P 1'
#
loop_
_entity.id
_entity.type
_entity.pdbx_description
1 polymer ?
#
loop_
_entity_poly.entity_id
_entity_poly.type
_entity_poly.pdbx_seq_one_letter_code
_entity_poly.pdbx_strand_id
1 'polypeptide(L)'
;MLKREGPQQWIFDECKDLSAMTFRFKGKEKPRNYTTQVAGLIHKYSLSEVLSGPYLMSEFQPDLITMVLDKLQPDRMRIFVVSKKFEDKTNIKEKWYGTDYSVEDIQDSKIQASLPELIKDSAMTQLWFKQDDTYLLPKACINFELISSLGRSDPVNCNLMYLFVSLFKDALNEYAYDAELAGLHYGLECTIYGMSVSKLCYYISQYN
;
A
#
# COMPACT_ATOMS: atom_id res chain seq x y z
N MET A 1 7.89 14.53 -1.92
CA MET A 1 7.40 15.01 -0.61
C MET A 1 8.50 14.92 0.46
N LEU A 2 8.82 13.75 1.03
CA LEU A 2 9.80 13.61 2.13
C LEU A 2 11.12 14.39 1.97
N LYS A 3 11.81 14.30 0.81
CA LYS A 3 13.07 15.05 0.54
C LYS A 3 12.91 16.58 0.38
N ARG A 4 11.68 17.09 0.25
CA ARG A 4 11.36 18.53 0.10
C ARG A 4 11.08 19.19 1.44
N GLU A 5 10.28 18.53 2.29
CA GLU A 5 9.95 19.03 3.64
C GLU A 5 11.01 18.64 4.69
N GLY A 6 11.80 17.60 4.43
CA GLY A 6 12.83 17.10 5.34
C GLY A 6 12.26 16.31 6.53
N PRO A 7 13.13 15.75 7.40
CA PRO A 7 12.71 15.01 8.58
C PRO A 7 11.86 15.89 9.51
N GLN A 8 10.60 15.49 9.74
CA GLN A 8 9.68 16.21 10.62
C GLN A 8 9.79 15.68 12.05
N GLN A 9 10.20 16.53 13.00
CA GLN A 9 10.33 16.10 14.39
C GLN A 9 8.98 15.67 14.98
N TRP A 10 7.89 16.38 14.67
CA TRP A 10 6.56 16.05 15.23
C TRP A 10 6.08 14.64 14.83
N ILE A 11 6.45 14.15 13.65
CA ILE A 11 6.15 12.77 13.22
C ILE A 11 6.98 11.75 14.03
N PHE A 12 8.23 12.08 14.34
CA PHE A 12 9.06 11.26 15.21
C PHE A 12 8.51 11.23 16.64
N ASP A 13 8.12 12.38 17.19
CA ASP A 13 7.57 12.49 18.55
C ASP A 13 6.21 11.76 18.66
N GLU A 14 5.34 11.87 17.65
CA GLU A 14 4.11 11.07 17.53
C GLU A 14 4.39 9.55 17.47
N CYS A 15 5.32 9.11 16.60
CA CYS A 15 5.70 7.70 16.50
C CYS A 15 6.33 7.17 17.81
N LYS A 16 7.08 8.02 18.52
CA LYS A 16 7.72 7.73 19.80
C LYS A 16 6.70 7.54 20.91
N ASP A 17 5.71 8.43 21.01
CA ASP A 17 4.63 8.33 21.99
C ASP A 17 3.73 7.11 21.73
N LEU A 18 3.37 6.85 20.47
CA LEU A 18 2.64 5.64 20.06
C LEU A 18 3.41 4.34 20.42
N SER A 19 4.72 4.33 20.21
CA SER A 19 5.56 3.16 20.51
C SER A 19 5.79 2.98 22.02
N ALA A 20 5.93 4.08 22.77
CA ALA A 20 6.00 4.07 24.23
C ALA A 20 4.69 3.60 24.88
N MET A 21 3.53 4.03 24.37
CA MET A 21 2.22 3.50 24.79
C MET A 21 2.09 2.01 24.48
N THR A 22 2.51 1.59 23.28
CA THR A 22 2.50 0.17 22.86
C THR A 22 3.36 -0.70 23.78
N PHE A 23 4.53 -0.22 24.22
CA PHE A 23 5.35 -0.91 25.23
C PHE A 23 4.68 -0.93 26.61
N ARG A 24 4.19 0.22 27.07
CA ARG A 24 3.56 0.38 28.40
C ARG A 24 2.35 -0.53 28.60
N PHE A 25 1.57 -0.76 27.56
CA PHE A 25 0.35 -1.58 27.59
C PHE A 25 0.51 -2.95 26.89
N LYS A 26 1.76 -3.39 26.65
CA LYS A 26 2.05 -4.66 25.97
C LYS A 26 1.45 -5.85 26.73
N GLY A 27 0.53 -6.56 26.08
CA GLY A 27 -0.10 -7.77 26.63
C GLY A 27 0.89 -8.93 26.84
N LYS A 28 0.59 -9.80 27.81
CA LYS A 28 1.44 -10.94 28.15
C LYS A 28 1.51 -11.96 27.02
N GLU A 29 2.71 -12.18 26.48
CA GLU A 29 2.97 -13.12 25.40
C GLU A 29 2.92 -14.60 25.83
N LYS A 30 2.76 -15.48 24.83
CA LYS A 30 2.90 -16.94 25.00
C LYS A 30 4.39 -17.28 25.26
N PRO A 31 4.75 -18.02 26.32
CA PRO A 31 6.14 -18.19 26.74
C PRO A 31 7.11 -18.63 25.64
N ARG A 32 6.71 -19.57 24.78
CA ARG A 32 7.51 -20.06 23.63
C ARG A 32 7.97 -18.94 22.71
N ASN A 33 7.05 -18.03 22.34
CA ASN A 33 7.35 -16.93 21.42
C ASN A 33 8.24 -15.90 22.12
N TYR A 34 7.90 -15.57 23.37
CA TYR A 34 8.63 -14.58 24.17
C TYR A 34 10.10 -14.99 24.38
N THR A 35 10.38 -16.24 24.74
CA THR A 35 11.77 -16.72 24.90
C THR A 35 12.55 -16.69 23.59
N THR A 36 11.93 -17.06 22.46
CA THR A 36 12.58 -17.02 21.15
C THR A 36 12.85 -15.59 20.70
N GLN A 37 11.91 -14.66 20.91
CA GLN A 37 12.10 -13.24 20.59
C GLN A 37 13.21 -12.63 21.46
N VAL A 38 13.12 -12.76 22.79
CA VAL A 38 14.10 -12.18 23.72
C VAL A 38 15.51 -12.75 23.48
N ALA A 39 15.66 -14.06 23.22
CA ALA A 39 16.95 -14.63 22.87
C ALA A 39 17.57 -13.98 21.62
N GLY A 40 16.76 -13.72 20.58
CA GLY A 40 17.21 -12.99 19.39
C GLY A 40 17.54 -11.52 19.63
N LEU A 41 16.96 -10.90 20.67
CA LEU A 41 17.19 -9.50 21.05
C LEU A 41 18.46 -9.31 21.92
N ILE A 42 18.87 -10.32 22.71
CA ILE A 42 20.12 -10.29 23.50
C ILE A 42 21.35 -10.09 22.58
N HIS A 43 21.28 -10.52 21.32
CA HIS A 43 22.33 -10.31 20.32
C HIS A 43 22.37 -8.89 19.73
N LYS A 44 21.43 -8.00 20.10
CA LYS A 44 21.27 -6.64 19.54
C LYS A 44 21.23 -5.51 20.57
N TYR A 45 20.79 -5.81 21.79
CA TYR A 45 20.56 -4.83 22.86
C TYR A 45 21.25 -5.25 24.16
N SER A 46 21.53 -4.30 25.05
CA SER A 46 22.03 -4.63 26.39
C SER A 46 20.98 -5.42 27.19
N LEU A 47 21.41 -6.18 28.20
CA LEU A 47 20.48 -6.95 29.06
C LEU A 47 19.48 -6.06 29.81
N SER A 48 19.83 -4.79 30.06
CA SER A 48 18.95 -3.75 30.62
C SER A 48 17.89 -3.24 29.65
N GLU A 49 18.15 -3.30 28.34
CA GLU A 49 17.31 -2.71 27.29
C GLU A 49 16.61 -3.76 26.42
N VAL A 50 16.92 -5.05 26.59
CA VAL A 50 16.46 -6.15 25.73
C VAL A 50 14.94 -6.22 25.55
N LEU A 51 14.16 -5.70 26.50
CA LEU A 51 12.69 -5.66 26.42
C LEU A 51 12.15 -4.34 25.84
N SER A 52 12.87 -3.23 26.03
CA SER A 52 12.40 -1.86 25.73
C SER A 52 13.00 -1.28 24.45
N GLY A 53 14.24 -1.61 24.10
CA GLY A 53 14.96 -1.13 22.92
C GLY A 53 14.30 -1.40 21.55
N PRO A 54 13.44 -2.43 21.38
CA PRO A 54 12.61 -2.57 20.17
C PRO A 54 11.42 -1.61 20.08
N TYR A 55 11.14 -0.82 21.12
CA TYR A 55 9.95 0.03 21.23
C TYR A 55 10.26 1.49 21.57
N LEU A 56 11.21 1.75 22.47
CA LEU A 56 11.46 3.10 22.99
C LEU A 56 12.41 3.86 22.06
N MET A 57 11.84 4.74 21.24
CA MET A 57 12.59 5.66 20.39
C MET A 57 13.23 6.75 21.26
N SER A 58 14.56 6.78 21.33
CA SER A 58 15.30 7.71 22.19
C SER A 58 15.40 9.11 21.59
N GLU A 59 16.16 9.25 20.51
CA GLU A 59 16.62 10.51 19.94
C GLU A 59 16.11 10.74 18.52
N PHE A 60 15.69 11.97 18.22
CA PHE A 60 15.43 12.41 16.85
C PHE A 60 16.77 12.74 16.17
N GLN A 61 17.21 11.87 15.25
CA GLN A 61 18.47 12.05 14.52
C GLN A 61 18.17 12.33 13.03
N PRO A 62 17.85 13.60 12.66
CA PRO A 62 17.43 13.96 11.30
C PRO A 62 18.51 13.68 10.24
N ASP A 63 19.79 13.75 10.63
CA ASP A 63 20.91 13.43 9.74
C ASP A 63 20.90 11.96 9.30
N LEU A 64 20.55 11.02 10.19
CA LEU A 64 20.41 9.61 9.82
C LEU A 64 19.19 9.37 8.93
N ILE A 65 18.07 10.03 9.20
CA ILE A 65 16.85 9.95 8.37
C ILE A 65 17.17 10.46 6.96
N THR A 66 17.89 11.58 6.85
CA THR A 66 18.33 12.16 5.58
C THR A 66 19.33 11.24 4.86
N MET A 67 20.32 10.71 5.58
CA MET A 67 21.29 9.74 5.05
C MET A 67 20.62 8.50 4.46
N VAL A 68 19.59 7.97 5.11
CA VAL A 68 18.80 6.82 4.61
C VAL A 68 17.97 7.22 3.39
N LEU A 69 17.29 8.38 3.42
CA LEU A 69 16.58 8.91 2.26
C LEU A 69 17.51 9.09 1.06
N ASP A 70 18.77 9.46 1.25
CA ASP A 70 19.78 9.59 0.18
C ASP A 70 20.39 8.25 -0.28
N LYS A 71 20.10 7.14 0.40
CA LYS A 71 20.26 5.78 -0.18
C LYS A 71 19.05 5.37 -1.02
N LEU A 72 17.85 5.90 -0.72
CA LEU A 72 16.63 5.70 -1.48
C LEU A 72 16.60 6.61 -2.72
N GLN A 73 17.28 6.15 -3.76
CA GLN A 73 17.44 6.79 -5.07
C GLN A 73 17.29 5.72 -6.19
N PRO A 74 16.84 6.07 -7.41
CA PRO A 74 16.63 5.09 -8.50
C PRO A 74 17.87 4.25 -8.84
N ASP A 75 19.07 4.86 -8.83
CA ASP A 75 20.38 4.21 -9.09
C ASP A 75 20.72 3.07 -8.10
N ARG A 76 19.96 2.94 -7.02
CA ARG A 76 20.17 1.96 -5.93
C ARG A 76 18.99 1.02 -5.74
N MET A 77 17.94 1.12 -6.55
CA MET A 77 16.79 0.22 -6.48
C MET A 77 17.07 -1.11 -7.18
N ARG A 78 16.40 -2.17 -6.72
CA ARG A 78 16.32 -3.45 -7.42
C ARG A 78 14.86 -3.86 -7.51
N ILE A 79 14.32 -3.85 -8.73
CA ILE A 79 12.93 -4.21 -9.02
C ILE A 79 12.88 -5.70 -9.37
N PHE A 80 11.90 -6.41 -8.83
CA PHE A 80 11.63 -7.82 -9.14
C PHE A 80 10.25 -7.92 -9.78
N VAL A 81 10.20 -8.29 -11.06
CA VAL A 81 8.96 -8.50 -11.81
C VAL A 81 8.74 -10.01 -11.97
N VAL A 82 7.65 -10.53 -11.43
CA VAL A 82 7.28 -11.95 -11.53
C VAL A 82 6.01 -12.07 -12.36
N SER A 83 6.09 -12.70 -13.54
CA SER A 83 4.93 -12.93 -14.40
C SER A 83 5.15 -14.11 -15.35
N LYS A 84 4.09 -14.87 -15.61
CA LYS A 84 4.08 -15.94 -16.62
C LYS A 84 4.34 -15.45 -18.06
N LYS A 85 4.27 -14.13 -18.32
CA LYS A 85 4.63 -13.53 -19.62
C LYS A 85 6.12 -13.64 -19.99
N PHE A 86 6.95 -14.16 -19.10
CA PHE A 86 8.41 -14.36 -19.27
C PHE A 86 8.85 -15.82 -19.34
N GLU A 87 7.93 -16.80 -19.33
CA GLU A 87 8.25 -18.24 -19.18
C GLU A 87 9.25 -18.78 -20.24
N ASP A 88 9.22 -18.25 -21.48
CA ASP A 88 10.20 -18.57 -22.55
C ASP A 88 11.20 -17.41 -22.84
N LYS A 89 11.33 -16.43 -21.93
CA LYS A 89 12.17 -15.23 -22.11
C LYS A 89 13.28 -15.08 -21.07
N THR A 90 13.31 -16.00 -20.11
CA THR A 90 14.32 -16.10 -19.06
C THR A 90 15.61 -16.72 -19.58
N ASN A 91 16.76 -16.11 -19.26
CA ASN A 91 18.08 -16.54 -19.76
C ASN A 91 18.98 -17.18 -18.69
N ILE A 92 18.56 -17.20 -17.41
CA ILE A 92 19.30 -17.80 -16.29
C ILE A 92 18.38 -18.75 -15.53
N LYS A 93 18.94 -19.88 -15.06
CA LYS A 93 18.27 -20.82 -14.15
C LYS A 93 18.98 -20.85 -12.80
N GLU A 94 18.25 -20.66 -11.72
CA GLU A 94 18.76 -20.71 -10.35
C GLU A 94 19.24 -22.13 -10.01
N LYS A 95 20.37 -22.23 -9.30
CA LYS A 95 21.13 -23.46 -9.09
C LYS A 95 20.41 -24.52 -8.25
N TRP A 96 19.68 -24.13 -7.21
CA TRP A 96 19.19 -25.04 -6.18
C TRP A 96 17.71 -25.42 -6.35
N TYR A 97 16.89 -24.48 -6.79
CA TYR A 97 15.45 -24.64 -7.01
C TYR A 97 15.07 -24.75 -8.49
N GLY A 98 16.01 -24.48 -9.41
CA GLY A 98 15.75 -24.53 -10.85
C GLY A 98 14.87 -23.39 -11.37
N THR A 99 14.68 -22.32 -10.58
CA THR A 99 13.84 -21.15 -10.93
C THR A 99 14.41 -20.41 -12.13
N ASP A 100 13.62 -20.23 -13.17
CA ASP A 100 14.00 -19.45 -14.34
C ASP A 100 13.82 -17.94 -14.09
N TYR A 101 14.81 -17.14 -14.48
CA TYR A 101 14.80 -15.68 -14.38
C TYR A 101 15.69 -15.01 -15.44
N SER A 102 15.56 -13.69 -15.56
CA SER A 102 16.52 -12.81 -16.25
C SER A 102 17.00 -11.73 -15.29
N VAL A 103 18.14 -11.11 -15.60
CA VAL A 103 18.57 -9.85 -14.99
C VAL A 103 18.76 -8.85 -16.11
N GLU A 104 18.06 -7.71 -16.01
CA GLU A 104 18.08 -6.61 -16.98
C GLU A 104 18.26 -5.30 -16.20
N ASP A 105 18.99 -4.35 -16.78
CA ASP A 105 19.18 -3.03 -16.16
C ASP A 105 17.90 -2.19 -16.27
N ILE A 106 17.51 -1.56 -15.16
CA ILE A 106 16.25 -0.83 -15.04
C ILE A 106 16.29 0.46 -15.86
N GLN A 107 15.21 0.72 -16.62
CA GLN A 107 14.90 2.01 -17.21
C GLN A 107 13.72 2.65 -16.41
N ASP A 108 13.77 3.95 -16.13
CA ASP A 108 13.31 4.52 -14.84
C ASP A 108 11.76 4.70 -14.56
N SER A 109 10.91 3.66 -14.29
CA SER A 109 9.45 3.91 -13.93
C SER A 109 8.46 2.83 -13.28
N LYS A 110 7.78 3.17 -12.11
CA LYS A 110 6.32 2.95 -11.64
C LYS A 110 5.73 1.66 -10.86
N ILE A 111 4.58 1.80 -10.07
CA ILE A 111 3.73 0.80 -9.22
C ILE A 111 2.25 1.36 -8.86
N GLN A 112 1.18 0.90 -8.09
CA GLN A 112 0.64 -0.26 -7.19
C GLN A 112 -0.96 -0.26 -6.94
N ALA A 113 -1.62 -0.95 -5.93
CA ALA A 113 -3.14 -1.21 -5.75
C ALA A 113 -3.78 -1.51 -4.30
N SER A 114 -5.14 -1.76 -4.11
CA SER A 114 -5.92 -1.97 -2.79
C SER A 114 -7.35 -2.74 -2.80
N LEU A 115 -8.13 -2.92 -1.67
CA LEU A 115 -9.39 -3.81 -1.46
C LEU A 115 -10.53 -3.45 -0.37
N PRO A 116 -11.72 -4.17 -0.23
CA PRO A 116 -12.92 -3.91 0.68
C PRO A 116 -13.64 -5.11 1.50
N GLU A 117 -14.82 -4.91 2.17
CA GLU A 117 -15.67 -5.87 3.02
C GLU A 117 -17.22 -5.48 3.11
N LEU A 118 -18.25 -6.18 3.70
CA LEU A 118 -19.76 -6.05 3.42
C LEU A 118 -20.73 -5.21 4.36
N ILE A 119 -21.82 -4.53 3.85
CA ILE A 119 -22.95 -3.93 4.67
C ILE A 119 -24.43 -3.81 4.15
N LYS A 120 -24.77 -3.83 2.84
CA LYS A 120 -26.19 -3.71 2.37
C LYS A 120 -26.45 -4.62 1.18
N ASP A 121 -27.59 -5.31 1.19
CA ASP A 121 -28.03 -6.22 0.12
C ASP A 121 -29.44 -5.85 -0.37
N SER A 122 -29.62 -5.75 -1.69
CA SER A 122 -30.90 -5.56 -2.36
C SER A 122 -30.80 -6.02 -3.82
N ALA A 123 -31.95 -6.23 -4.47
CA ALA A 123 -32.05 -6.67 -5.87
C ALA A 123 -31.37 -5.74 -6.91
N MET A 124 -30.86 -4.57 -6.50
CA MET A 124 -30.13 -3.63 -7.36
C MET A 124 -28.72 -3.29 -6.84
N THR A 125 -28.35 -3.63 -5.60
CA THR A 125 -27.06 -3.21 -5.03
C THR A 125 -26.59 -4.10 -3.88
N GLN A 126 -25.36 -4.59 -3.98
CA GLN A 126 -24.61 -5.17 -2.86
C GLN A 126 -23.47 -4.21 -2.49
N LEU A 127 -23.59 -3.53 -1.35
CA LEU A 127 -22.63 -2.52 -0.90
C LEU A 127 -21.64 -3.14 0.08
N TRP A 128 -20.37 -3.15 -0.34
CA TRP A 128 -19.25 -3.59 0.47
C TRP A 128 -18.51 -2.38 1.08
N PHE A 129 -18.76 -2.11 2.37
CA PHE A 129 -17.96 -1.24 3.25
C PHE A 129 -17.16 -2.05 4.29
N LYS A 130 -15.83 -1.82 4.35
CA LYS A 130 -15.02 -2.07 5.55
C LYS A 130 -14.67 -0.71 6.17
N GLN A 131 -14.80 -0.58 7.50
CA GLN A 131 -14.15 0.53 8.20
C GLN A 131 -12.65 0.24 8.33
N ASP A 132 -11.79 1.26 8.21
CA ASP A 132 -10.37 1.09 8.47
C ASP A 132 -10.15 0.75 9.96
N ASP A 133 -9.63 -0.46 10.17
CA ASP A 133 -9.30 -1.08 11.45
C ASP A 133 -7.78 -1.23 11.66
N THR A 134 -6.99 -0.87 10.64
CA THR A 134 -5.57 -1.25 10.52
C THR A 134 -4.65 -0.04 10.54
N TYR A 135 -5.03 1.06 9.87
CA TYR A 135 -4.22 2.27 9.81
C TYR A 135 -4.77 3.41 10.67
N LEU A 136 -6.08 3.41 10.95
CA LEU A 136 -6.80 4.37 11.81
C LEU A 136 -6.58 5.84 11.41
N LEU A 137 -6.25 6.08 10.15
CA LEU A 137 -6.12 7.41 9.58
C LEU A 137 -7.50 7.96 9.19
N PRO A 138 -7.68 9.29 9.05
CA PRO A 138 -8.86 9.87 8.44
C PRO A 138 -8.86 9.58 6.92
N LYS A 139 -9.09 8.31 6.54
CA LYS A 139 -9.08 7.79 5.17
C LYS A 139 -10.13 6.72 4.97
N ALA A 140 -10.65 6.59 3.74
CA ALA A 140 -11.66 5.59 3.40
C ALA A 140 -11.49 5.09 1.95
N CYS A 141 -11.43 3.78 1.77
CA CYS A 141 -11.57 3.13 0.46
C CYS A 141 -13.06 2.88 0.17
N ILE A 142 -13.53 3.26 -1.01
CA ILE A 142 -14.91 3.03 -1.46
C ILE A 142 -14.85 2.41 -2.85
N ASN A 143 -15.35 1.19 -2.99
CA ASN A 143 -15.37 0.46 -4.26
C ASN A 143 -16.82 0.12 -4.64
N PHE A 144 -17.15 0.26 -5.92
CA PHE A 144 -18.46 -0.04 -6.50
C PHE A 144 -18.27 -0.93 -7.73
N GLU A 145 -19.03 -2.03 -7.86
CA GLU A 145 -19.09 -2.79 -9.10
C GLU A 145 -20.50 -2.70 -9.71
N LEU A 146 -20.59 -2.06 -10.88
CA LEU A 146 -21.80 -1.88 -11.67
C LEU A 146 -21.92 -3.07 -12.63
N ILE A 147 -22.55 -4.13 -12.13
CA ILE A 147 -22.80 -5.38 -12.87
C ILE A 147 -23.85 -5.14 -13.96
N SER A 148 -23.54 -5.52 -15.20
CA SER A 148 -24.44 -5.38 -16.35
C SER A 148 -24.23 -6.50 -17.36
N SER A 149 -25.29 -7.28 -17.62
CA SER A 149 -25.26 -8.41 -18.55
C SER A 149 -24.95 -8.03 -20.00
N LEU A 150 -25.14 -6.76 -20.37
CA LEU A 150 -24.78 -6.24 -21.70
C LEU A 150 -23.26 -6.23 -21.93
N GLY A 151 -22.46 -5.99 -20.88
CA GLY A 151 -21.00 -5.81 -20.98
C GLY A 151 -20.21 -7.03 -21.46
N ARG A 152 -20.84 -8.21 -21.48
CA ARG A 152 -20.28 -9.45 -22.02
C ARG A 152 -21.26 -10.21 -22.93
N SER A 153 -22.26 -9.51 -23.48
CA SER A 153 -23.27 -10.10 -24.36
C SER A 153 -22.66 -10.60 -25.70
N ASP A 154 -21.66 -9.89 -26.21
CA ASP A 154 -20.87 -10.27 -27.37
C ASP A 154 -19.46 -9.60 -27.32
N PRO A 155 -18.52 -9.99 -28.20
CA PRO A 155 -17.18 -9.38 -28.23
C PRO A 155 -17.17 -7.88 -28.60
N VAL A 156 -18.18 -7.38 -29.33
CA VAL A 156 -18.24 -5.96 -29.70
C VAL A 156 -18.59 -5.12 -28.48
N ASN A 157 -19.58 -5.50 -27.68
CA ASN A 157 -19.95 -4.78 -26.46
C ASN A 157 -18.83 -4.80 -25.40
N CYS A 158 -18.05 -5.88 -25.30
CA CYS A 158 -16.80 -5.89 -24.50
C CYS A 158 -15.85 -4.75 -24.92
N ASN A 159 -15.61 -4.60 -26.23
CA ASN A 159 -14.70 -3.59 -26.78
C ASN A 159 -15.26 -2.17 -26.63
N LEU A 160 -16.56 -1.98 -26.87
CA LEU A 160 -17.24 -0.69 -26.69
C LEU A 160 -17.23 -0.24 -25.23
N MET A 161 -17.42 -1.17 -24.29
CA MET A 161 -17.38 -0.88 -22.85
C MET A 161 -15.97 -0.48 -22.40
N TYR A 162 -14.93 -1.16 -22.92
CA TYR A 162 -13.53 -0.76 -22.71
C TYR A 162 -13.22 0.64 -23.27
N LEU A 163 -13.70 0.96 -24.49
CA LEU A 163 -13.55 2.29 -25.09
C LEU A 163 -14.27 3.37 -24.26
N PHE A 164 -15.49 3.10 -23.79
CA PHE A 164 -16.23 4.01 -22.93
C PHE A 164 -15.49 4.33 -21.62
N VAL A 165 -15.01 3.31 -20.89
CA VAL A 165 -14.21 3.49 -19.66
C VAL A 165 -12.91 4.25 -19.93
N SER A 166 -12.28 4.04 -21.09
CA SER A 166 -11.07 4.75 -21.49
C SER A 166 -11.33 6.25 -21.70
N LEU A 167 -12.38 6.60 -22.47
CA LEU A 167 -12.76 7.99 -22.74
C LEU A 167 -13.29 8.71 -21.48
N PHE A 168 -13.99 8.00 -20.60
CA PHE A 168 -14.54 8.58 -19.36
C PHE A 168 -13.43 8.94 -18.35
N LYS A 169 -12.32 8.18 -18.31
CA LYS A 169 -11.12 8.57 -17.55
C LYS A 169 -10.49 9.85 -18.09
N ASP A 170 -10.31 9.92 -19.41
CA ASP A 170 -9.67 11.05 -20.10
C ASP A 170 -10.41 12.36 -19.79
N ALA A 171 -11.73 12.36 -19.90
CA ALA A 171 -12.60 13.51 -19.59
C ALA A 171 -12.60 13.93 -18.10
N LEU A 172 -12.29 13.02 -17.17
CA LEU A 172 -12.22 13.32 -15.72
C LEU A 172 -10.81 13.70 -15.24
N ASN A 173 -9.78 13.53 -16.07
CA ASN A 173 -8.39 13.62 -15.66
C ASN A 173 -7.99 15.01 -15.13
N GLU A 174 -8.44 16.08 -15.80
CA GLU A 174 -8.16 17.47 -15.38
C GLU A 174 -8.81 17.82 -14.04
N TYR A 175 -10.07 17.42 -13.82
CA TYR A 175 -10.81 17.70 -12.58
C TYR A 175 -10.30 16.89 -11.37
N ALA A 176 -9.82 15.66 -11.60
CA ALA A 176 -9.33 14.80 -10.52
C ALA A 176 -7.98 15.24 -9.94
N TYR A 177 -7.18 16.02 -10.68
CA TYR A 177 -5.79 16.34 -10.35
C TYR A 177 -5.61 17.05 -9.01
N ASP A 178 -6.43 18.07 -8.72
CA ASP A 178 -6.38 18.80 -7.43
C ASP A 178 -6.82 17.91 -6.26
N ALA A 179 -7.72 16.96 -6.51
CA ALA A 179 -8.12 15.98 -5.51
C ALA A 179 -6.98 15.01 -5.17
N GLU A 180 -6.21 14.55 -6.16
CA GLU A 180 -5.03 13.71 -5.95
C GLU A 180 -3.93 14.42 -5.14
N LEU A 181 -3.76 15.74 -5.30
CA LEU A 181 -2.83 16.54 -4.49
C LEU A 181 -3.25 16.62 -3.01
N ALA A 182 -4.55 16.57 -2.72
CA ALA A 182 -5.08 16.38 -1.37
C ALA A 182 -5.11 14.90 -0.91
N GLY A 183 -4.57 13.97 -1.73
CA GLY A 183 -4.51 12.53 -1.46
C GLY A 183 -5.80 11.76 -1.77
N LEU A 184 -6.73 12.35 -2.50
CA LEU A 184 -8.06 11.80 -2.79
C LEU A 184 -8.12 11.22 -4.22
N HIS A 185 -7.73 9.95 -4.35
CA HIS A 185 -7.52 9.23 -5.63
C HIS A 185 -8.76 8.43 -6.08
N TYR A 186 -8.81 8.02 -7.36
CA TYR A 186 -9.86 7.14 -7.88
C TYR A 186 -9.35 6.21 -9.01
N GLY A 187 -10.15 5.20 -9.35
CA GLY A 187 -9.92 4.26 -10.44
C GLY A 187 -11.22 3.79 -11.09
N LEU A 188 -11.12 3.22 -12.30
CA LEU A 188 -12.25 2.78 -13.11
C LEU A 188 -11.80 1.67 -14.07
N GLU A 189 -12.48 0.53 -14.13
CA GLU A 189 -12.07 -0.63 -14.95
C GLU A 189 -13.27 -1.43 -15.49
N CYS A 190 -13.08 -2.14 -16.59
CA CYS A 190 -14.06 -3.13 -17.08
C CYS A 190 -13.76 -4.49 -16.47
N THR A 191 -14.74 -5.10 -15.80
CA THR A 191 -14.66 -6.47 -15.28
C THR A 191 -15.41 -7.43 -16.18
N ILE A 192 -15.31 -8.74 -15.92
CA ILE A 192 -16.09 -9.74 -16.67
C ILE A 192 -17.60 -9.68 -16.40
N TYR A 193 -18.02 -8.89 -15.40
CA TYR A 193 -19.41 -8.72 -14.97
C TYR A 193 -19.97 -7.32 -15.28
N GLY A 194 -19.12 -6.33 -15.58
CA GLY A 194 -19.54 -4.95 -15.84
C GLY A 194 -18.41 -3.94 -15.66
N MET A 195 -18.64 -2.91 -14.85
CA MET A 195 -17.69 -1.82 -14.61
C MET A 195 -17.38 -1.68 -13.11
N SER A 196 -16.11 -1.70 -12.74
CA SER A 196 -15.63 -1.42 -11.37
C SER A 196 -15.20 0.04 -11.26
N VAL A 197 -15.57 0.70 -10.16
CA VAL A 197 -15.17 2.06 -9.79
C VAL A 197 -14.55 2.01 -8.40
N SER A 198 -13.31 2.48 -8.25
CA SER A 198 -12.62 2.55 -6.96
C SER A 198 -12.33 4.00 -6.56
N LYS A 199 -12.30 4.27 -5.25
CA LYS A 199 -11.95 5.59 -4.71
C LYS A 199 -11.24 5.45 -3.37
N LEU A 200 -10.22 6.28 -3.16
CA LEU A 200 -9.49 6.42 -1.89
C LEU A 200 -9.63 7.88 -1.44
N CYS A 201 -10.42 8.12 -0.41
CA CYS A 201 -10.65 9.46 0.15
C CYS A 201 -9.83 9.69 1.42
N TYR A 202 -9.50 10.95 1.70
CA TYR A 202 -9.25 11.44 3.06
C TYR A 202 -10.55 11.97 3.65
N TYR A 203 -10.79 11.77 4.95
CA TYR A 203 -11.96 12.27 5.66
C TYR A 203 -11.64 13.58 6.39
N ILE A 204 -11.70 14.71 5.67
CA ILE A 204 -11.55 16.03 6.29
C ILE A 204 -12.86 16.37 7.01
N SER A 205 -12.94 15.98 8.28
CA SER A 205 -13.93 16.55 9.19
C SER A 205 -13.49 17.98 9.50
N GLN A 206 -14.07 18.96 8.80
CA GLN A 206 -13.91 20.37 9.16
C GLN A 206 -14.63 20.62 10.49
N TYR A 207 -13.86 20.76 11.57
CA TYR A 207 -14.34 21.34 12.81
C TYR A 207 -14.16 22.86 12.77
N ASN A 208 -15.28 23.56 12.98
CA ASN A 208 -15.28 24.89 13.59
C ASN A 208 -15.06 24.74 15.10
#